data_AF-A0A944S9M4-F1
#
_entry.id   AF-A0A944S9M4-F1
#
_cell.length_a   1.000
_cell.length_b   1.000
_cell.length_c   1.000
_cell.angle_alpha   90.00
_cell.angle_beta   90.00
_cell.angle_gamma   90.00
#
_symmetry.space_group_name_H-M   'P 1'
#
loop_
_entity.id
_entity.type
_entity.pdbx_description
1 polymer ?
#
loop_
_entity_poly.entity_id
_entity_poly.type
_entity_poly.pdbx_seq_one_letter_code
_entity_poly.pdbx_strand_id
1 'polypeptide(L)'
;MNNIETFNLISYLEQGNAFLEKSYLFRGFKFILAFYLILMAVAMILMLYRLVKYDYWKVLMSGSELPNVKGRMQLTWEKSVERLESSNPNKWKAAILELSSMLNEILGIVGYEGVLLGERLEHIQTHQLENIAEVIEANKVKNLIVQDDEFVLTKEEAKRVAEVFGRALRLLEAIE
;
A
#
# COMPACT_ATOMS: atom_id res chain seq x y z
N MET A 1 30.61 -37.77 -33.03
CA MET A 1 29.35 -37.88 -33.78
C MET A 1 29.66 -37.61 -35.24
N ASN A 2 29.43 -38.57 -36.13
CA ASN A 2 29.72 -38.40 -37.56
C ASN A 2 28.66 -37.48 -38.21
N ASN A 3 29.06 -36.68 -39.19
CA ASN A 3 28.17 -35.75 -39.93
C ASN A 3 26.93 -36.41 -40.54
N ILE A 4 26.96 -37.73 -40.75
CA ILE A 4 25.86 -38.53 -41.28
C ILE A 4 24.78 -38.77 -40.20
N GLU A 5 25.18 -39.02 -38.96
CA GLU A 5 24.25 -39.24 -37.84
C GLU A 5 23.52 -37.95 -37.46
N THR A 6 24.22 -36.81 -37.48
CA THR A 6 23.61 -35.50 -37.24
C THR A 6 22.63 -35.12 -38.34
N PHE A 7 22.94 -35.38 -39.62
CA PHE A 7 22.04 -35.16 -40.75
C PHE A 7 20.77 -36.03 -40.65
N ASN A 8 20.92 -37.29 -40.28
CA ASN A 8 19.78 -38.19 -40.08
C ASN A 8 18.89 -37.71 -38.92
N LEU A 9 19.46 -37.28 -37.79
CA LEU A 9 18.68 -36.74 -36.68
C LEU A 9 17.89 -35.49 -37.07
N ILE A 10 18.49 -34.54 -37.80
CA ILE A 10 17.82 -33.33 -38.26
C ILE A 10 16.64 -33.67 -39.18
N SER A 11 16.84 -34.58 -40.14
CA SER A 11 15.76 -34.97 -41.06
C SER A 11 14.59 -35.68 -40.36
N TYR A 12 14.84 -36.48 -39.32
CA TYR A 12 13.77 -37.05 -38.50
C TYR A 12 12.99 -35.98 -37.72
N LEU A 13 13.68 -34.96 -37.19
CA LEU A 13 13.05 -33.83 -36.49
C LEU A 13 12.19 -32.98 -37.44
N GLU A 14 12.66 -32.74 -38.67
CA GLU A 14 11.92 -32.00 -39.69
C GLU A 14 10.64 -32.72 -40.10
N GLN A 15 10.71 -34.04 -40.32
CA GLN A 15 9.53 -34.86 -40.65
C GLN A 15 8.51 -34.88 -39.51
N GLY A 16 9.00 -34.99 -38.27
CA GLY A 16 8.16 -34.90 -37.07
C GLY A 16 7.46 -33.54 -36.96
N ASN A 17 8.18 -32.44 -37.18
CA ASN A 17 7.60 -31.09 -37.16
C ASN A 17 6.55 -30.91 -38.27
N ALA A 18 6.85 -31.35 -39.49
CA ALA A 18 5.93 -31.26 -40.63
C ALA A 18 4.64 -32.07 -40.40
N PHE A 19 4.70 -33.19 -39.67
CA PHE A 19 3.53 -33.95 -39.25
C PHE A 19 2.70 -33.19 -38.21
N LEU A 20 3.34 -32.61 -37.19
CA LEU A 20 2.67 -31.84 -36.14
C LEU A 20 1.98 -30.58 -36.69
N GLU A 21 2.61 -29.87 -37.63
CA GLU A 21 2.04 -28.65 -38.24
C GLU A 21 0.76 -28.90 -39.05
N LYS A 22 0.62 -30.10 -39.62
CA LYS A 22 -0.61 -30.52 -40.33
C LYS A 22 -1.74 -30.89 -39.38
N SER A 23 -1.44 -31.18 -38.11
CA SER A 23 -2.45 -31.56 -37.12
C SER A 23 -3.23 -30.36 -36.62
N TYR A 24 -4.57 -30.44 -36.72
CA TYR A 24 -5.48 -29.42 -36.18
C TYR A 24 -5.38 -29.28 -34.65
N LEU A 25 -5.10 -30.38 -33.94
CA LEU A 25 -4.95 -30.38 -32.48
C LEU A 25 -3.73 -29.55 -32.05
N PHE A 26 -2.60 -29.72 -32.75
CA PHE A 26 -1.38 -28.97 -32.45
C PHE A 26 -1.54 -27.48 -32.70
N ARG A 27 -2.26 -27.11 -33.76
CA ARG A 27 -2.61 -25.71 -34.05
C ARG A 27 -3.50 -25.12 -32.96
N GLY A 28 -4.55 -25.84 -32.53
CA GLY A 28 -5.42 -25.42 -31.43
C GLY A 28 -4.67 -25.22 -30.13
N PHE A 29 -3.76 -26.15 -29.78
CA PHE A 29 -2.90 -26.04 -28.60
C PHE A 29 -2.03 -24.77 -28.63
N LYS A 30 -1.40 -24.45 -29.77
CA LYS A 30 -0.62 -23.21 -29.94
C LYS A 30 -1.47 -21.95 -29.73
N PHE A 31 -2.71 -21.93 -30.20
CA PHE A 31 -3.62 -20.81 -29.97
C PHE A 31 -3.96 -20.64 -28.49
N ILE A 32 -4.27 -21.73 -27.79
CA ILE A 32 -4.56 -21.70 -26.35
C ILE A 32 -3.32 -21.22 -25.57
N LEU A 33 -2.13 -21.72 -25.92
CA LEU A 33 -0.88 -21.31 -25.28
C LEU A 33 -0.59 -19.82 -25.51
N ALA A 34 -0.76 -19.33 -26.74
CA ALA A 34 -0.58 -17.90 -27.05
C ALA A 34 -1.57 -17.03 -26.26
N PHE A 35 -2.82 -17.46 -26.17
CA PHE A 35 -3.84 -16.76 -25.38
C PHE A 35 -3.47 -16.72 -23.89
N TYR A 36 -3.04 -17.85 -23.32
CA TYR A 36 -2.57 -17.93 -21.94
C TYR A 36 -1.37 -16.98 -21.67
N LEU A 37 -0.40 -16.94 -22.57
CA LEU A 37 0.76 -16.04 -22.45
C LEU A 37 0.34 -14.56 -22.48
N ILE A 38 -0.64 -14.20 -23.31
CA ILE A 38 -1.17 -12.84 -23.36
C ILE A 38 -1.86 -12.48 -22.04
N LEU A 39 -2.70 -13.38 -21.50
CA LEU A 39 -3.34 -13.16 -20.20
C LEU A 39 -2.32 -12.96 -19.08
N MET A 40 -1.27 -13.79 -19.05
CA MET A 40 -0.16 -13.65 -18.10
C MET A 40 0.58 -12.33 -18.25
N ALA A 41 0.86 -11.90 -19.49
CA ALA A 41 1.51 -10.62 -19.75
C ALA A 41 0.63 -9.43 -19.28
N VAL A 42 -0.67 -9.47 -19.55
CA VAL A 42 -1.61 -8.44 -19.06
C VAL A 42 -1.65 -8.42 -17.53
N ALA A 43 -1.77 -9.58 -16.88
CA ALA A 43 -1.74 -9.67 -15.42
C ALA A 43 -0.43 -9.13 -14.83
N MET A 44 0.71 -9.45 -15.46
CA MET A 44 2.02 -8.94 -15.07
C MET A 44 2.12 -7.42 -15.23
N ILE A 45 1.62 -6.86 -16.34
CA ILE A 45 1.58 -5.41 -16.57
C ILE A 45 0.70 -4.72 -15.53
N LEU A 46 -0.47 -5.27 -15.21
CA LEU A 46 -1.35 -4.74 -14.16
C LEU A 46 -0.69 -4.82 -12.77
N MET A 47 0.01 -5.92 -12.47
CA MET A 47 0.77 -6.07 -11.24
C MET A 47 1.93 -5.07 -11.15
N LEU A 48 2.67 -4.84 -12.24
CA LEU A 48 3.73 -3.85 -12.31
C LEU A 48 3.19 -2.42 -12.17
N TYR A 49 2.05 -2.12 -12.80
CA TYR A 49 1.37 -0.85 -12.62
C TYR A 49 1.00 -0.61 -11.16
N ARG A 50 0.50 -1.64 -10.46
CA ARG A 50 0.29 -1.59 -9.01
C ARG A 50 1.60 -1.29 -8.26
N LEU A 51 2.68 -2.03 -8.54
CA LEU A 51 3.97 -1.83 -7.86
C LEU A 51 4.55 -0.42 -8.05
N VAL A 52 4.41 0.16 -9.24
CA VAL A 52 4.92 1.50 -9.55
C VAL A 52 4.00 2.60 -8.99
N LYS A 53 2.68 2.41 -9.03
CA LYS A 53 1.70 3.39 -8.53
C LYS A 53 1.64 3.46 -6.99
N TYR A 54 1.85 2.34 -6.29
CA TYR A 54 1.79 2.24 -4.82
C TYR A 54 3.09 2.65 -4.11
N ASP A 55 3.77 3.69 -4.58
CA ASP A 55 4.80 4.43 -3.84
C ASP A 55 6.07 3.66 -3.39
N TYR A 56 6.32 2.42 -3.87
CA TYR A 56 7.60 1.72 -3.67
C TYR A 56 8.81 2.57 -4.13
N TRP A 57 8.59 3.46 -5.10
CA TRP A 57 9.63 4.36 -5.62
C TRP A 57 9.92 5.56 -4.70
N LYS A 58 8.98 6.02 -3.86
CA LYS A 58 9.29 7.02 -2.82
C LYS A 58 10.19 6.44 -1.74
N VAL A 59 10.00 5.16 -1.43
CA VAL A 59 10.84 4.39 -0.51
C VAL A 59 12.25 4.18 -1.08
N LEU A 60 12.39 3.99 -2.40
CA LEU A 60 13.69 3.82 -3.06
C LEU A 60 14.44 5.15 -3.33
N MET A 61 13.71 6.22 -3.63
CA MET A 61 14.25 7.52 -4.07
C MET A 61 14.53 8.52 -2.94
N SER A 62 14.10 8.27 -1.69
CA SER A 62 14.36 9.23 -0.59
C SER A 62 15.80 9.17 -0.04
N GLY A 63 16.63 8.20 -0.45
CA GLY A 63 18.04 8.12 -0.04
C GLY A 63 18.28 7.97 1.47
N SER A 64 17.21 7.87 2.27
CA SER A 64 17.27 7.47 3.67
C SER A 64 17.25 5.95 3.70
N GLU A 65 18.22 5.33 4.37
CA GLU A 65 18.09 3.98 4.92
C GLU A 65 16.63 3.78 5.35
N LEU A 66 15.94 2.69 5.01
CA LEU A 66 14.60 2.40 5.56
C LEU A 66 14.79 2.08 7.06
N PRO A 67 14.74 3.04 8.01
CA PRO A 67 15.25 2.79 9.33
C PRO A 67 14.01 2.61 10.21
N ASN A 68 13.57 1.36 10.37
CA ASN A 68 12.59 1.02 11.39
C ASN A 68 11.35 1.96 11.39
N VAL A 69 10.61 2.03 10.27
CA VAL A 69 9.38 2.85 10.15
C VAL A 69 8.46 2.63 11.35
N LYS A 70 8.29 1.36 11.75
CA LYS A 70 7.55 0.95 12.94
C LYS A 70 8.14 1.54 14.23
N GLY A 71 9.44 1.44 14.45
CA GLY A 71 10.10 2.01 15.64
C GLY A 71 10.05 3.54 15.69
N ARG A 72 10.20 4.22 14.55
CA ARG A 72 9.98 5.68 14.48
C ARG A 72 8.52 6.01 14.78
N MET A 73 7.56 5.29 14.20
CA MET A 73 6.14 5.49 14.46
C MET A 73 5.81 5.22 15.93
N GLN A 74 6.36 4.18 16.54
CA GLN A 74 6.25 3.88 17.96
C GLN A 74 6.78 5.02 18.83
N LEU A 75 7.98 5.54 18.54
CA LEU A 75 8.55 6.67 19.27
C LEU A 75 7.70 7.95 19.12
N THR A 76 7.14 8.21 17.94
CA THR A 76 6.27 9.37 17.71
C THR A 76 4.91 9.19 18.42
N TRP A 77 4.37 7.97 18.46
CA TRP A 77 3.18 7.62 19.22
C TRP A 77 3.39 7.90 20.71
N GLU A 78 4.45 7.37 21.31
CA GLU A 78 4.78 7.54 22.73
C GLU A 78 4.93 9.02 23.10
N LYS A 79 5.66 9.80 22.29
CA LYS A 79 5.79 11.26 22.49
C LYS A 79 4.46 11.99 22.38
N SER A 80 3.56 11.54 21.50
CA SER A 80 2.24 12.15 21.35
C SER A 80 1.35 11.84 22.55
N VAL A 81 1.40 10.61 23.07
CA VAL A 81 0.72 10.22 24.31
C VAL A 81 1.25 11.03 25.50
N GLU A 82 2.56 11.23 25.61
CA GLU A 82 3.16 12.08 26.66
C GLU A 82 2.64 13.52 26.58
N ARG A 83 2.53 14.10 25.38
CA ARG A 83 1.99 15.46 25.17
C ARG A 83 0.53 15.58 25.61
N LEU A 84 -0.27 14.53 25.45
CA LEU A 84 -1.66 14.49 25.90
C LEU A 84 -1.78 14.57 27.43
N GLU A 85 -0.74 14.19 28.19
CA GLU A 85 -0.77 14.31 29.64
C GLU A 85 -0.49 15.71 30.17
N SER A 86 0.06 16.60 29.33
CA SER A 86 0.29 18.00 29.72
C SER A 86 -1.00 18.73 30.10
N SER A 87 -0.88 19.80 30.87
CA SER A 87 -1.97 20.76 31.14
C SER A 87 -2.13 21.83 30.05
N ASN A 88 -1.31 21.79 28.98
CA ASN A 88 -1.31 22.79 27.92
C ASN A 88 -2.16 22.34 26.71
N PRO A 89 -3.27 23.04 26.38
CA PRO A 89 -4.12 22.70 25.23
C PRO A 89 -3.40 22.67 23.88
N ASN A 90 -2.36 23.50 23.69
CA ASN A 90 -1.58 23.52 22.46
C ASN A 90 -0.79 22.23 22.26
N LYS A 91 -0.35 21.57 23.36
CA LYS A 91 0.32 20.27 23.27
C LYS A 91 -0.65 19.17 22.88
N TRP A 92 -1.91 19.27 23.28
CA TRP A 92 -2.96 18.32 22.85
C TRP A 92 -3.25 18.48 21.35
N LYS A 93 -3.46 19.72 20.89
CA LYS A 93 -3.63 20.02 19.46
C LYS A 93 -2.48 19.48 18.63
N ALA A 94 -1.23 19.75 19.06
CA ALA A 94 -0.03 19.24 18.39
C ALA A 94 0.03 17.70 18.35
N ALA A 95 -0.34 17.02 19.44
CA ALA A 95 -0.39 15.56 19.47
C ALA A 95 -1.40 15.01 18.45
N ILE A 96 -2.60 15.59 18.34
CA ILE A 96 -3.60 15.18 17.36
C ILE A 96 -3.10 15.36 15.92
N LEU A 97 -2.47 16.50 15.63
CA LEU A 97 -1.90 16.77 14.31
C LEU A 97 -0.81 15.76 13.95
N GLU A 98 0.09 15.46 14.87
CA GLU A 98 1.15 14.47 14.70
C GLU A 98 0.57 13.07 14.43
N LEU A 99 -0.38 12.61 15.24
CA LEU A 99 -1.04 11.31 15.06
C LEU A 99 -1.78 11.22 13.72
N SER A 100 -2.43 12.30 13.30
CA SER A 100 -3.08 12.35 11.98
C SER A 100 -2.07 12.28 10.83
N SER A 101 -0.89 12.88 11.02
CA SER A 101 0.20 12.83 10.04
C SER A 101 0.79 11.43 9.96
N MET A 102 0.98 10.75 11.09
CA MET A 102 1.41 9.35 11.13
C MET A 102 0.42 8.44 10.40
N LEU A 103 -0.88 8.62 10.66
CA LEU A 103 -1.91 7.84 9.98
C LEU A 103 -1.94 8.12 8.47
N ASN A 104 -1.81 9.39 8.08
CA ASN A 104 -1.69 9.74 6.67
C ASN A 104 -0.50 9.01 6.06
N GLU A 105 0.70 9.12 6.65
CA GLU A 105 1.91 8.50 6.16
C GLU A 105 1.76 6.99 5.94
N ILE A 106 1.28 6.25 6.94
CA ILE A 106 1.12 4.78 6.81
C ILE A 106 0.11 4.42 5.72
N LEU A 107 -1.00 5.16 5.60
CA LEU A 107 -1.99 4.91 4.54
C LEU A 107 -1.38 5.13 3.14
N GLY A 108 -0.44 6.05 3.01
CA GLY A 108 0.32 6.25 1.76
C GLY A 108 1.24 5.09 1.45
N ILE A 109 1.95 4.58 2.47
CA ILE A 109 2.82 3.41 2.35
C ILE A 109 2.01 2.16 1.97
N VAL A 110 0.81 2.00 2.54
CA VAL A 110 -0.13 0.91 2.22
C VAL A 110 -0.71 1.06 0.80
N GLY A 111 -0.67 2.26 0.21
CA GLY A 111 -1.03 2.51 -1.18
C GLY A 111 -2.36 3.24 -1.39
N TYR A 112 -2.93 3.88 -0.37
CA TYR A 112 -4.14 4.69 -0.56
C TYR A 112 -3.82 6.01 -1.28
N GLU A 113 -4.61 6.31 -2.33
CA GLU A 113 -4.45 7.51 -3.14
C GLU A 113 -4.93 8.76 -2.40
N GLY A 114 -4.21 9.88 -2.61
CA GLY A 114 -4.46 11.16 -1.93
C GLY A 114 -3.20 11.75 -1.32
N VAL A 115 -3.18 13.07 -1.19
CA VAL A 115 -2.13 13.85 -0.51
C VAL A 115 -2.51 14.05 0.96
N LEU A 116 -3.79 14.34 1.20
CA LEU A 116 -4.33 14.61 2.53
C LEU A 116 -4.96 13.35 3.13
N LEU A 117 -4.97 13.27 4.47
CA LEU A 117 -5.60 12.18 5.19
C LEU A 117 -7.06 11.98 4.75
N GLY A 118 -7.84 13.05 4.66
CA GLY A 118 -9.25 12.99 4.24
C GLY A 118 -9.45 12.32 2.89
N GLU A 119 -8.64 12.68 1.89
CA GLU A 119 -8.69 12.08 0.54
C GLU A 119 -8.39 10.58 0.59
N ARG A 120 -7.43 10.14 1.42
CA ARG A 120 -7.12 8.72 1.59
C ARG A 120 -8.26 7.97 2.25
N LEU A 121 -8.88 8.55 3.27
CA LEU A 121 -10.01 7.94 4.00
C LEU A 121 -11.22 7.68 3.10
N GLU A 122 -11.47 8.53 2.09
CA GLU A 122 -12.57 8.34 1.12
C GLU A 122 -12.44 7.05 0.29
N HIS A 123 -11.21 6.55 0.12
CA HIS A 123 -10.93 5.35 -0.65
C HIS A 123 -10.94 4.07 0.19
N ILE A 124 -11.04 4.18 1.53
CA ILE A 124 -11.00 3.04 2.45
C ILE A 124 -12.40 2.49 2.65
N GLN A 125 -12.58 1.20 2.39
CA GLN A 125 -13.83 0.51 2.70
C GLN A 125 -13.83 -0.03 4.13
N THR A 126 -15.01 -0.18 4.73
CA THR A 126 -15.21 -0.66 6.11
C THR A 126 -14.60 -2.03 6.39
N HIS A 127 -14.48 -2.89 5.38
CA HIS A 127 -13.85 -4.21 5.52
C HIS A 127 -12.32 -4.15 5.54
N GLN A 128 -11.70 -3.02 5.15
CA GLN A 128 -10.25 -2.84 5.08
C GLN A 128 -9.69 -2.19 6.35
N LEU A 129 -10.51 -1.40 7.05
CA LEU A 129 -10.16 -0.80 8.33
C LEU A 129 -11.41 -0.74 9.21
N GLU A 130 -11.44 -1.55 10.25
CA GLU A 130 -12.61 -1.74 11.11
C GLU A 130 -13.11 -0.43 11.73
N ASN A 131 -12.20 0.46 12.14
CA ASN A 131 -12.52 1.71 12.82
C ASN A 131 -12.62 2.93 11.89
N ILE A 132 -12.77 2.73 10.57
CA ILE A 132 -12.75 3.83 9.58
C ILE A 132 -13.76 4.95 9.87
N ALA A 133 -14.97 4.62 10.32
CA ALA A 133 -16.02 5.61 10.60
C ALA A 133 -15.59 6.57 11.72
N GLU A 134 -14.97 6.04 12.76
CA GLU A 134 -14.46 6.84 13.88
C GLU A 134 -13.27 7.72 13.44
N VAL A 135 -12.39 7.17 12.59
CA VAL A 135 -11.23 7.89 12.03
C VAL A 135 -11.69 9.09 11.19
N ILE A 136 -12.78 8.95 10.43
CA ILE A 136 -13.38 10.05 9.67
C ILE A 136 -13.85 11.16 10.61
N GLU A 137 -14.54 10.82 11.71
CA GLU A 137 -14.96 11.83 12.71
C GLU A 137 -13.77 12.48 13.42
N ALA A 138 -12.76 11.69 13.80
CA ALA A 138 -11.51 12.19 14.38
C ALA A 138 -10.78 13.16 13.44
N ASN A 139 -10.77 12.88 12.14
CA ASN A 139 -10.18 13.77 11.13
C ASN A 139 -10.95 15.11 11.01
N LYS A 140 -12.27 15.13 11.26
CA LYS A 140 -13.02 16.40 11.33
C LYS A 140 -12.58 17.25 12.52
N VAL A 141 -12.38 16.65 13.70
CA VAL A 141 -11.84 17.37 14.87
C VAL A 141 -10.45 17.93 14.56
N LYS A 142 -9.59 17.13 13.93
CA LYS A 142 -8.27 17.58 13.47
C LYS A 142 -8.38 18.75 12.49
N ASN A 143 -9.34 18.74 11.56
CA ASN A 143 -9.54 19.86 10.63
C ASN A 143 -10.00 21.13 11.35
N LEU A 144 -10.84 21.03 12.39
CA LEU A 144 -11.20 22.18 13.24
C LEU A 144 -9.97 22.78 13.92
N ILE A 145 -9.06 21.94 14.43
CA ILE A 145 -7.80 22.39 15.04
C ILE A 145 -6.93 23.20 14.05
N VAL A 146 -6.93 22.83 12.76
CA VAL A 146 -6.14 23.52 11.73
C VAL A 146 -6.82 24.79 11.23
N GLN A 147 -8.15 24.77 11.12
CA GLN A 147 -8.92 25.86 10.54
C GLN A 147 -9.17 27.00 11.53
N ASP A 148 -9.29 26.67 12.82
CA ASP A 148 -9.66 27.60 13.88
C ASP A 148 -8.64 27.58 15.02
N ASP A 149 -7.82 28.64 15.09
CA ASP A 149 -6.83 28.83 16.14
C ASP A 149 -7.48 28.96 17.53
N GLU A 150 -8.69 29.50 17.60
CA GLU A 150 -9.47 29.70 18.84
C GLU A 150 -10.21 28.43 19.28
N PHE A 151 -10.22 27.37 18.47
CA PHE A 151 -10.90 26.12 18.79
C PHE A 151 -10.44 25.56 20.15
N VAL A 152 -11.37 25.41 21.08
CA VAL A 152 -11.07 24.89 22.42
C VAL A 152 -11.22 23.37 22.43
N LEU A 153 -10.08 22.67 22.47
CA LEU A 153 -10.02 21.22 22.61
C LEU A 153 -9.87 20.85 24.09
N THR A 154 -10.77 20.00 24.61
CA THR A 154 -10.65 19.47 25.98
C THR A 154 -9.64 18.30 26.02
N LYS A 155 -9.07 18.04 27.20
CA LYS A 155 -8.12 16.94 27.38
C LYS A 155 -8.78 15.58 27.09
N GLU A 156 -10.02 15.42 27.52
CA GLU A 156 -10.83 14.22 27.32
C GLU A 156 -11.09 13.97 25.83
N GLU A 157 -11.44 15.02 25.10
CA GLU A 157 -11.66 14.93 23.65
C GLU A 157 -10.37 14.62 22.91
N ALA A 158 -9.26 15.27 23.29
CA ALA A 158 -7.96 14.97 22.73
C ALA A 158 -7.56 13.50 22.94
N LYS A 159 -7.74 12.96 24.16
CA LYS A 159 -7.47 11.54 24.44
C LYS A 159 -8.35 10.62 23.61
N ARG A 160 -9.62 10.94 23.44
CA ARG A 160 -10.56 10.16 22.62
C ARG A 160 -10.11 10.12 21.15
N VAL A 161 -9.81 11.27 20.56
CA VAL A 161 -9.35 11.38 19.16
C VAL A 161 -8.02 10.65 18.97
N ALA A 162 -7.10 10.81 19.92
CA ALA A 162 -5.82 10.13 19.90
C ALA A 162 -5.96 8.60 19.93
N GLU A 163 -6.86 8.06 20.76
CA GLU A 163 -7.11 6.62 20.82
C GLU A 163 -7.73 6.09 19.52
N VAL A 164 -8.61 6.86 18.86
CA VAL A 164 -9.14 6.48 17.53
C VAL A 164 -8.01 6.35 16.51
N PHE A 165 -7.11 7.33 16.43
CA PHE A 165 -5.93 7.23 15.55
C PHE A 165 -4.99 6.10 15.98
N GLY A 166 -4.77 5.91 17.28
CA GLY A 166 -3.96 4.83 17.83
C GLY A 166 -4.48 3.44 17.45
N ARG A 167 -5.80 3.22 17.55
CA ARG A 167 -6.43 1.97 17.10
C ARG A 167 -6.23 1.73 15.61
N ALA A 168 -6.38 2.77 14.78
CA ALA A 168 -6.12 2.63 13.34
C ALA A 168 -4.65 2.29 13.06
N LEU A 169 -3.71 2.94 13.75
CA LEU A 169 -2.28 2.66 13.62
C LEU A 169 -1.92 1.22 14.05
N ARG A 170 -2.52 0.70 15.13
CA ARG A 170 -2.35 -0.71 15.56
C ARG A 170 -2.93 -1.70 14.55
N LEU A 171 -4.13 -1.42 14.03
CA LEU A 171 -4.76 -2.25 12.98
C LEU A 171 -3.91 -2.30 11.69
N LEU A 172 -3.16 -1.25 11.41
CA LEU A 172 -2.22 -1.15 10.30
C LEU A 172 -0.80 -1.65 10.68
N GLU A 173 -0.61 -2.24 11.86
CA GLU A 173 0.65 -2.73 12.40
C GLU A 173 1.80 -1.69 12.48
N ALA A 174 1.44 -0.39 12.47
CA ALA A 174 2.37 0.73 12.50
C ALA A 174 3.00 0.97 13.88
N ILE A 175 2.31 0.54 14.94
CA ILE A 175 2.68 0.65 16.36
C ILE A 175 2.23 -0.61 17.11
N GLU A 176 2.68 -0.77 18.34
CA GLU A 176 2.27 -1.87 19.26
C GLU A 176 0.98 -1.58 20.04
#